data_AF-A0A949BNM2-F1
#
_entry.id   AF-A0A949BNM2-F1
#
_cell.length_a   1.000
_cell.length_b   1.000
_cell.length_c   1.000
_cell.angle_alpha   90.00
_cell.angle_beta   90.00
_cell.angle_gamma   90.00
#
_symmetry.space_group_name_H-M   'P 1'
#
loop_
_entity.id
_entity.type
_entity.pdbx_description
1 polymer ?
#
loop_
_entity_poly.entity_id
_entity_poly.type
_entity_poly.pdbx_seq_one_letter_code
_entity_poly.pdbx_strand_id
1 'polypeptide(L)'
;MDVKPHRTYAFTPLEIIPQTMFYTYVIQSKKDNKWYTGHTKDLRKRFQDHSDNKVFATKGRGPFDLIYYEACKNEEDATMREKYLKSGMGKRYLKNRLKRFLSLTGFTLVEIMIAVSIIGLLAAIAIPNFNNARLEARKSICINNMRQIDSAKEQWALENGKSSTDEPAEAEVAAYIRSGFPSCPANGTYTIGALNALPSCSEHGIYPYPLGP
;
A
#
# COMPACT_ATOMS: atom_id res chain seq x y z
N MET A 1 31.87 17.90 -63.42
CA MET A 1 31.52 18.41 -62.08
C MET A 1 32.47 17.74 -61.11
N ASP A 2 33.60 18.40 -60.81
CA ASP A 2 34.62 17.88 -59.90
C ASP A 2 34.16 18.05 -58.44
N VAL A 3 33.81 16.94 -57.81
CA VAL A 3 33.52 16.90 -56.38
C VAL A 3 34.87 16.93 -55.65
N LYS A 4 35.19 18.06 -55.02
CA LYS A 4 36.36 18.18 -54.15
C LYS A 4 36.23 17.19 -52.97
N PRO A 5 37.32 16.49 -52.57
CA PRO A 5 37.24 15.54 -51.48
C PRO A 5 36.92 16.26 -50.15
N HIS A 6 35.92 15.73 -49.43
CA HIS A 6 35.60 16.15 -48.08
C HIS A 6 36.79 15.88 -47.16
N ARG A 7 37.29 16.94 -46.49
CA ARG A 7 38.24 16.80 -45.37
C ARG A 7 37.59 15.99 -44.25
N THR A 8 38.02 14.75 -44.07
CA THR A 8 37.74 13.96 -42.88
C THR A 8 38.62 14.48 -41.75
N TYR A 9 38.05 15.25 -40.82
CA TYR A 9 38.68 15.54 -39.54
C TYR A 9 38.53 14.31 -38.65
N ALA A 10 39.60 13.55 -38.47
CA ALA A 10 39.66 12.50 -37.45
C ALA A 10 39.61 13.17 -36.06
N PHE A 11 38.43 13.23 -35.46
CA PHE A 11 38.26 13.62 -34.06
C PHE A 11 38.73 12.46 -33.19
N THR A 12 39.94 12.54 -32.63
CA THR A 12 40.36 11.69 -31.50
C THR A 12 39.66 12.21 -30.23
N PRO A 13 38.73 11.47 -29.59
CA PRO A 13 37.90 12.01 -28.52
C PRO A 13 38.64 12.32 -27.20
N LEU A 14 39.91 11.92 -27.07
CA LEU A 14 40.66 12.00 -25.81
C LEU A 14 41.45 13.30 -25.59
N GLU A 15 41.68 14.12 -26.62
CA GLU A 15 42.53 15.32 -26.49
C GLU A 15 41.83 16.54 -25.87
N ILE A 16 40.50 16.47 -25.67
CA ILE A 16 39.69 17.59 -25.15
C ILE A 16 39.62 17.58 -23.61
N ILE A 17 39.92 16.43 -22.98
CA ILE A 17 39.92 16.29 -21.53
C ILE A 17 41.32 16.61 -21.02
N PRO A 18 41.53 17.70 -20.25
CA PRO A 18 42.84 18.03 -19.71
C PRO A 18 43.42 16.85 -18.90
N GLN A 19 44.74 16.65 -19.01
CA GLN A 19 45.45 15.51 -18.41
C GLN A 19 45.36 15.45 -16.87
N THR A 20 44.96 16.55 -16.22
CA THR A 20 44.74 16.62 -14.78
C THR A 20 43.36 17.20 -14.48
N MET A 21 42.52 16.41 -13.80
CA MET A 21 41.21 16.81 -13.29
C MET A 21 41.17 16.64 -11.77
N PHE A 22 40.31 17.43 -11.12
CA PHE A 22 40.10 17.41 -9.69
C PHE A 22 38.70 16.94 -9.37
N TYR A 23 38.59 15.97 -8.50
CA TYR A 23 37.32 15.30 -8.21
C TYR A 23 36.86 15.63 -6.81
N THR A 24 35.63 16.12 -6.67
CA THR A 24 34.89 16.10 -5.41
C THR A 24 34.00 14.87 -5.41
N TYR A 25 34.03 14.05 -4.38
CA TYR A 25 33.33 12.76 -4.37
C TYR A 25 32.59 12.51 -3.07
N VAL A 26 31.61 11.60 -3.13
CA VAL A 26 30.84 11.11 -2.01
C VAL A 26 30.85 9.58 -2.04
N ILE A 27 31.30 8.96 -0.96
CA ILE A 27 31.23 7.51 -0.75
C ILE A 27 30.26 7.19 0.38
N GLN A 28 29.51 6.10 0.29
CA GLN A 28 28.65 5.59 1.38
C GLN A 28 29.22 4.30 1.94
N SER A 29 29.29 4.20 3.27
CA SER A 29 29.57 2.93 3.93
C SER A 29 28.36 2.02 3.85
N LYS A 30 28.55 0.77 3.41
CA LYS A 30 27.51 -0.28 3.50
C LYS A 30 27.27 -0.78 4.92
N LYS A 31 28.17 -0.44 5.85
CA LYS A 31 28.12 -0.88 7.24
C LYS A 31 27.23 0.02 8.10
N ASP A 32 27.37 1.34 7.95
CA ASP A 32 26.65 2.33 8.76
C ASP A 32 25.68 3.22 7.97
N ASN A 33 25.58 3.04 6.65
CA ASN A 33 24.80 3.87 5.71
C ASN A 33 25.13 5.37 5.73
N LYS A 34 26.19 5.80 6.43
CA LYS A 34 26.65 7.19 6.46
C LYS A 34 27.62 7.42 5.32
N TRP A 35 27.52 8.57 4.68
CA TRP A 35 28.45 8.97 3.63
C TRP A 35 29.60 9.83 4.14
N TYR A 36 30.67 9.87 3.34
CA TYR A 36 31.83 10.73 3.48
C TYR A 36 32.02 11.53 2.19
N THR A 37 32.41 12.79 2.31
CA THR A 37 32.72 13.68 1.18
C THR A 37 34.20 14.02 1.21
N GLY A 38 34.87 13.89 0.08
CA GLY A 38 36.29 14.19 -0.08
C GLY A 38 36.60 14.88 -1.41
N HIS A 39 37.87 15.28 -1.59
CA HIS A 39 38.42 15.65 -2.88
C HIS A 39 39.73 14.92 -3.19
N THR A 40 40.09 14.80 -4.47
CA THR A 40 41.32 14.11 -4.94
C THR A 40 41.64 14.45 -6.40
N LYS A 41 42.91 14.32 -6.79
CA LYS A 41 43.37 14.35 -8.20
C LYS A 41 43.14 13.00 -8.90
N ASP A 42 43.04 11.92 -8.13
CA ASP A 42 42.84 10.56 -8.62
C ASP A 42 41.72 9.88 -7.81
N LEU A 43 40.54 9.80 -8.42
CA LEU A 43 39.34 9.23 -7.80
C LEU A 43 39.45 7.72 -7.60
N ARG A 44 40.05 7.00 -8.54
CA ARG A 44 40.20 5.55 -8.48
C ARG A 44 41.15 5.16 -7.36
N LYS A 45 42.34 5.75 -7.34
CA LYS A 45 43.32 5.52 -6.29
C LYS A 45 42.76 5.87 -4.92
N ARG A 46 42.08 7.01 -4.79
CA ARG A 46 41.51 7.44 -3.51
C ARG A 46 40.40 6.50 -3.02
N PHE A 47 39.55 6.00 -3.93
CA PHE A 47 38.54 4.99 -3.57
C PHE A 47 39.19 3.68 -3.10
N GLN A 48 40.29 3.27 -3.73
CA GLN A 48 41.08 2.13 -3.27
C GLN A 48 41.68 2.40 -1.88
N ASP A 49 42.24 3.59 -1.62
CA ASP A 49 42.78 3.93 -0.29
C ASP A 49 41.71 3.88 0.82
N HIS A 50 40.47 4.27 0.52
CA HIS A 50 39.34 4.11 1.44
C HIS A 50 39.02 2.62 1.67
N SER A 51 39.03 1.82 0.62
CA SER A 51 38.77 0.37 0.67
C SER A 51 39.86 -0.39 1.45
N ASP A 52 41.11 0.04 1.32
CA ASP A 52 42.28 -0.51 2.00
C ASP A 52 42.46 0.01 3.44
N ASN A 53 41.51 0.78 3.98
CA ASN A 53 41.58 1.39 5.31
C ASN A 53 42.78 2.36 5.52
N LYS A 54 43.35 2.89 4.43
CA LYS A 54 44.48 3.84 4.47
C LYS A 54 44.04 5.27 4.82
N VAL A 55 42.75 5.59 4.67
CA VAL A 55 42.18 6.89 5.03
C VAL A 55 41.64 6.88 6.46
N PHE A 56 42.28 7.63 7.36
CA PHE A 56 41.92 7.72 8.78
C PHE A 56 40.43 8.01 9.02
N ALA A 57 39.87 9.01 8.32
CA ALA A 57 38.49 9.47 8.51
C ALA A 57 37.40 8.41 8.20
N THR A 58 37.76 7.35 7.49
CA THR A 58 36.85 6.29 7.08
C THR A 58 37.32 4.90 7.49
N LYS A 59 38.42 4.80 8.25
CA LYS A 59 39.01 3.52 8.65
C LYS A 59 37.99 2.66 9.39
N GLY A 60 37.87 1.39 9.01
CA GLY A 60 36.95 0.42 9.63
C GLY A 60 35.46 0.60 9.28
N ARG A 61 35.14 1.53 8.37
CA ARG A 61 33.77 1.78 7.89
C ARG A 61 33.48 1.14 6.54
N GLY A 62 34.46 0.49 5.91
CA GLY A 62 34.23 -0.27 4.68
C GLY A 62 33.30 -1.48 4.90
N PRO A 63 32.78 -2.08 3.82
CA PRO A 63 32.97 -1.70 2.41
C PRO A 63 32.21 -0.43 2.00
N PHE A 64 32.68 0.24 0.94
CA PHE A 64 32.12 1.51 0.45
C PHE A 64 31.54 1.37 -0.96
N ASP A 65 30.52 2.18 -1.26
CA ASP A 65 30.09 2.51 -2.63
C ASP A 65 30.48 3.95 -2.96
N LEU A 66 30.94 4.19 -4.19
CA LEU A 66 31.06 5.55 -4.72
C LEU A 66 29.71 5.98 -5.29
N ILE A 67 29.03 6.88 -4.60
CA ILE A 67 27.62 7.20 -4.87
C ILE A 67 27.45 8.47 -5.70
N TYR A 68 28.49 9.32 -5.73
CA TYR A 68 28.49 10.59 -6.46
C TYR A 68 29.92 11.13 -6.63
N TYR A 69 30.19 11.78 -7.77
CA TYR A 69 31.37 12.63 -7.94
C TYR A 69 31.14 13.74 -8.97
N GLU A 70 31.92 14.81 -8.86
CA GLU A 70 32.02 15.92 -9.80
C GLU A 70 33.48 16.12 -10.19
N ALA A 71 33.76 16.60 -11.41
CA ALA A 71 35.11 16.86 -11.90
C ALA A 71 35.28 18.33 -12.29
N CYS A 72 36.34 18.96 -11.82
CA CYS A 72 36.71 20.36 -12.07
C CYS A 72 38.12 20.42 -12.67
N LYS A 73 38.39 21.44 -13.51
CA LYS A 73 39.73 21.70 -14.03
C LYS A 73 40.63 22.39 -13.01
N ASN A 74 40.05 23.18 -12.12
CA ASN A 74 40.75 23.95 -11.09
C ASN A 74 40.65 23.23 -9.72
N GLU A 75 41.74 23.23 -8.95
CA GLU A 75 41.84 22.54 -7.65
C GLU A 75 41.01 23.25 -6.57
N GLU A 76 41.04 24.59 -6.58
CA GLU A 76 40.29 25.42 -5.64
C GLU A 76 38.78 25.20 -5.80
N ASP A 77 38.27 25.07 -7.02
CA ASP A 77 36.85 24.77 -7.29
C ASP A 77 36.42 23.45 -6.66
N ALA A 78 37.21 22.38 -6.85
CA ALA A 78 36.92 21.07 -6.24
C ALA A 78 36.99 21.12 -4.70
N THR A 79 37.92 21.91 -4.16
CA THR A 79 38.08 22.12 -2.72
C THR A 79 36.90 22.92 -2.13
N MET A 80 36.49 24.00 -2.78
CA MET A 80 35.31 24.79 -2.40
C MET A 80 34.04 23.95 -2.47
N ARG A 81 33.92 23.11 -3.51
CA ARG A 81 32.79 22.20 -3.68
C ARG A 81 32.72 21.17 -2.56
N GLU A 82 33.85 20.57 -2.17
CA GLU A 82 33.91 19.67 -1.01
C GLU A 82 33.43 20.36 0.28
N LYS A 83 33.94 21.58 0.55
CA LYS A 83 33.53 22.39 1.70
C LYS A 83 32.02 22.66 1.69
N TYR A 84 31.48 23.06 0.55
CA TYR A 84 30.03 23.26 0.39
C TYR A 84 29.25 21.98 0.67
N LEU A 85 29.65 20.85 0.06
CA LEU A 85 28.94 19.57 0.21
C LEU A 85 28.97 19.04 1.66
N LYS A 86 29.97 19.42 2.46
CA LYS A 86 30.04 19.14 3.90
C LYS A 86 29.12 20.03 4.76
N SER A 87 28.69 21.19 4.26
CA SER A 87 27.76 22.10 4.95
C SER A 87 26.34 21.53 5.07
N GLY A 88 25.49 22.14 5.90
CA GLY A 88 24.07 21.75 6.01
C GLY A 88 23.31 21.88 4.68
N MET A 89 23.52 22.98 3.96
CA MET A 89 22.91 23.22 2.64
C MET A 89 23.41 22.21 1.60
N GLY A 90 24.71 21.90 1.59
CA GLY A 90 25.29 20.89 0.70
C GLY A 90 24.79 19.48 1.01
N LYS A 91 24.63 19.11 2.28
CA LYS A 91 23.99 17.83 2.66
C LYS A 91 22.55 17.76 2.17
N ARG A 92 21.78 18.85 2.25
CA ARG A 92 20.42 18.90 1.69
C ARG A 92 20.42 18.76 0.17
N TYR A 93 21.38 19.42 -0.52
CA TYR A 93 21.60 19.25 -1.94
C TYR A 93 21.85 17.78 -2.31
N LEU A 94 22.77 17.09 -1.62
CA LEU A 94 23.07 15.67 -1.89
C LEU A 94 21.87 14.77 -1.62
N LYS A 95 21.13 14.97 -0.52
CA LYS A 95 19.91 14.21 -0.22
C LYS A 95 18.87 14.33 -1.34
N ASN A 96 18.71 15.53 -1.91
CA ASN A 96 17.78 15.74 -3.02
C ASN A 96 18.32 15.16 -4.33
N ARG A 97 19.61 15.37 -4.64
CA ARG A 97 20.26 14.87 -5.86
C ARG A 97 20.29 13.34 -5.91
N LEU A 98 20.52 12.69 -4.77
CA LEU A 98 20.66 11.24 -4.63
C LEU A 98 19.44 10.61 -3.94
N LYS A 99 18.26 11.26 -4.01
CA LYS A 99 17.06 10.86 -3.28
C LYS A 99 16.71 9.39 -3.47
N ARG A 100 16.77 8.88 -4.71
CA ARG A 100 16.42 7.48 -5.01
C ARG A 100 17.40 6.49 -4.38
N PHE A 101 18.69 6.81 -4.42
CA PHE A 101 19.72 5.96 -3.85
C PHE A 101 19.68 5.96 -2.31
N LEU A 102 19.56 7.14 -1.69
CA LEU A 102 19.55 7.29 -0.23
C LEU A 102 18.20 6.95 0.43
N SER A 103 17.10 6.90 -0.32
CA SER A 103 15.76 6.55 0.22
C SER A 103 15.54 5.04 0.39
N LEU A 104 16.32 4.20 -0.30
CA LEU A 104 16.15 2.75 -0.25
C LEU A 104 16.70 2.12 1.04
N THR A 105 17.42 2.89 1.86
CA THR A 105 18.02 2.41 3.12
C THR A 105 17.12 2.66 4.34
N GLY A 106 15.84 3.03 4.13
CA GLY A 106 14.97 3.61 5.16
C GLY A 106 13.98 2.69 5.88
N PHE A 107 13.91 1.39 5.55
CA PHE A 107 13.06 0.44 6.27
C PHE A 107 13.91 -0.69 6.86
N THR A 108 13.93 -0.79 8.18
CA THR A 108 14.56 -1.90 8.89
C THR A 108 13.62 -3.11 8.93
N LEU A 109 14.18 -4.31 9.00
CA LEU A 109 13.40 -5.53 9.24
C LEU A 109 12.58 -5.43 10.53
N VAL A 110 13.13 -4.74 11.55
CA VAL A 110 12.47 -4.54 12.85
C VAL A 110 11.19 -3.70 12.70
N GLU A 111 11.22 -2.60 11.92
CA GLU A 111 10.03 -1.78 11.67
C GLU A 111 8.93 -2.59 10.96
N ILE A 112 9.31 -3.39 9.96
CA ILE A 112 8.37 -4.26 9.26
C ILE A 112 7.77 -5.30 10.22
N MET A 113 8.59 -5.91 11.08
CA MET A 113 8.13 -6.91 12.06
C MET A 113 7.14 -6.31 13.06
N ILE A 114 7.42 -5.12 13.60
CA ILE A 114 6.50 -4.44 14.53
C ILE A 114 5.19 -4.11 13.80
N ALA A 115 5.25 -3.58 12.58
CA ALA A 115 4.06 -3.22 11.81
C ALA A 115 3.15 -4.42 11.54
N VAL A 116 3.70 -5.54 11.05
CA VAL A 116 2.94 -6.77 10.79
C VAL A 116 2.36 -7.34 12.09
N SER A 117 3.10 -7.27 13.20
CA SER A 117 2.62 -7.74 14.50
C SER A 117 1.39 -6.94 14.99
N ILE A 118 1.43 -5.61 14.88
CA ILE A 118 0.30 -4.74 15.28
C ILE A 118 -0.92 -5.00 14.38
N ILE A 119 -0.72 -5.11 13.05
CA ILE A 119 -1.81 -5.40 12.11
C ILE A 119 -2.44 -6.77 12.42
N GLY A 120 -1.62 -7.79 12.70
CA GLY A 120 -2.09 -9.13 13.07
C GLY A 120 -2.94 -9.14 14.34
N LEU A 121 -2.48 -8.44 15.39
CA LEU A 121 -3.23 -8.32 16.64
C LEU A 121 -4.58 -7.62 16.45
N LEU A 122 -4.60 -6.50 15.72
CA LEU A 122 -5.84 -5.77 15.44
C LEU A 122 -6.83 -6.58 14.60
N ALA A 123 -6.34 -7.29 13.57
CA ALA A 123 -7.17 -8.15 12.73
C ALA A 123 -7.79 -9.31 13.52
N ALA A 124 -7.04 -9.91 14.45
CA ALA A 124 -7.53 -11.00 15.30
C ALA A 124 -8.74 -10.59 16.17
N ILE A 125 -8.78 -9.33 16.62
CA ILE A 125 -9.90 -8.80 17.39
C ILE A 125 -11.06 -8.35 16.47
N ALA A 126 -10.74 -7.68 15.36
CA ALA A 126 -11.73 -7.05 14.50
C ALA A 126 -12.55 -8.05 13.67
N ILE A 127 -11.92 -9.09 13.10
CA ILE A 127 -12.56 -10.04 12.19
C ILE A 127 -13.73 -10.82 12.85
N PRO A 128 -13.57 -11.47 14.02
CA PRO A 128 -14.68 -12.21 14.62
C PRO A 128 -15.84 -11.28 15.01
N ASN A 129 -15.53 -10.09 15.53
CA ASN A 129 -16.55 -9.10 15.87
C ASN A 129 -17.32 -8.63 14.63
N PHE A 130 -16.63 -8.37 13.53
CA PHE A 130 -17.26 -7.97 12.26
C PHE A 130 -18.14 -9.09 11.69
N ASN A 131 -17.67 -10.34 11.72
CA ASN A 131 -18.45 -11.47 11.23
C ASN A 131 -19.71 -11.69 12.07
N ASN A 132 -19.60 -11.64 13.41
CA ASN A 132 -20.75 -11.74 14.31
C ASN A 132 -21.75 -10.60 14.09
N ALA A 133 -21.27 -9.36 13.96
CA ALA A 133 -22.12 -8.21 13.65
C ALA A 133 -22.89 -8.38 12.33
N ARG A 134 -22.26 -8.97 11.30
CA ARG A 134 -22.95 -9.29 10.04
C ARG A 134 -24.00 -10.40 10.21
N LEU A 135 -23.73 -11.44 11.00
CA LEU A 135 -24.69 -12.51 11.26
C LEU A 135 -25.93 -11.97 11.97
N GLU A 136 -25.75 -11.15 13.02
CA GLU A 136 -26.87 -10.54 13.75
C GLU A 136 -27.67 -9.56 12.89
N ALA A 137 -26.99 -8.77 12.04
CA ALA A 137 -27.67 -7.89 11.08
C ALA A 137 -28.53 -8.69 10.08
N ARG A 138 -28.02 -9.81 9.56
CA ARG A 138 -28.77 -10.68 8.63
C ARG A 138 -29.99 -11.29 9.31
N LYS A 139 -29.86 -11.78 10.55
CA LYS A 139 -30.98 -12.30 11.35
C LYS A 139 -32.05 -11.23 11.55
N SER A 140 -31.65 -10.03 11.98
CA SER A 140 -32.56 -8.91 12.24
C SER A 140 -33.36 -8.49 10.99
N ILE A 141 -32.70 -8.41 9.83
CA ILE A 141 -33.36 -8.14 8.54
C ILE A 141 -34.33 -9.27 8.18
N CYS A 142 -33.92 -10.53 8.35
CA CYS A 142 -34.78 -11.68 8.06
C CYS A 142 -36.05 -11.68 8.92
N ILE A 143 -35.93 -11.37 10.21
CA ILE A 143 -37.06 -11.23 11.14
C ILE A 143 -37.99 -10.10 10.69
N ASN A 144 -37.45 -8.96 10.27
CA ASN A 144 -38.25 -7.85 9.76
C ASN A 144 -39.02 -8.23 8.49
N ASN A 145 -38.39 -8.93 7.55
CA ASN A 145 -39.04 -9.44 6.34
C ASN A 145 -40.20 -10.39 6.66
N MET A 146 -40.01 -11.35 7.57
CA MET A 146 -41.08 -12.27 7.97
C MET A 146 -42.25 -11.55 8.65
N ARG A 147 -41.98 -10.52 9.45
CA ARG A 147 -43.03 -9.64 10.00
C ARG A 147 -43.81 -8.93 8.90
N GLN A 148 -43.13 -8.43 7.87
CA GLN A 148 -43.80 -7.80 6.73
C GLN A 148 -44.67 -8.80 5.95
N ILE A 149 -44.18 -10.03 5.75
CA ILE A 149 -44.95 -11.12 5.12
C ILE A 149 -46.20 -11.44 5.93
N ASP A 150 -46.09 -11.53 7.25
CA ASP A 150 -47.21 -11.84 8.14
C ASP A 150 -48.31 -10.76 8.06
N SER A 151 -47.91 -9.48 8.17
CA SER A 151 -48.84 -8.36 8.01
C SER A 151 -49.48 -8.29 6.62
N ALA A 152 -48.72 -8.60 5.57
CA ALA A 152 -49.22 -8.65 4.19
C ALA A 152 -50.24 -9.78 3.98
N LYS A 153 -50.00 -10.95 4.59
CA LYS A 153 -50.93 -12.09 4.58
C LYS A 153 -52.24 -11.76 5.29
N GLU A 154 -52.19 -11.10 6.45
CA GLU A 154 -53.40 -10.63 7.15
C GLU A 154 -54.21 -9.65 6.30
N GLN A 155 -53.54 -8.72 5.62
CA GLN A 155 -54.19 -7.74 4.76
C GLN A 155 -54.86 -8.41 3.54
N TRP A 156 -54.18 -9.34 2.87
CA TRP A 156 -54.75 -10.14 1.79
C TRP A 156 -56.00 -10.88 2.24
N ALA A 157 -55.95 -11.51 3.42
CA ALA A 157 -57.07 -12.28 3.93
C ALA A 157 -58.29 -11.41 4.24
N LEU A 158 -58.07 -10.22 4.83
CA LEU A 158 -59.14 -9.27 5.13
C LEU A 158 -59.83 -8.76 3.87
N GLU A 159 -59.06 -8.41 2.83
CA GLU A 159 -59.62 -7.87 1.58
C GLU A 159 -60.37 -8.94 0.76
N ASN A 160 -59.89 -10.18 0.78
CA ASN A 160 -60.44 -11.28 -0.02
C ASN A 160 -61.42 -12.18 0.76
N GLY A 161 -61.77 -11.84 2.00
CA GLY A 161 -62.69 -12.61 2.85
C GLY A 161 -62.20 -14.04 3.14
N LYS A 162 -60.90 -14.23 3.33
CA LYS A 162 -60.27 -15.54 3.56
C LYS A 162 -60.35 -15.96 5.03
N SER A 163 -60.36 -17.26 5.25
CA SER A 163 -60.38 -17.89 6.57
C SER A 163 -58.98 -18.15 7.12
N SER A 164 -58.90 -18.56 8.38
CA SER A 164 -57.63 -18.81 9.08
C SER A 164 -56.83 -19.99 8.52
N THR A 165 -57.45 -20.88 7.74
CA THR A 165 -56.79 -22.04 7.12
C THR A 165 -56.38 -21.80 5.67
N ASP A 166 -56.76 -20.66 5.09
CA ASP A 166 -56.38 -20.32 3.72
C ASP A 166 -54.91 -19.89 3.66
N GLU A 167 -54.23 -20.30 2.60
CA GLU A 167 -52.81 -20.02 2.35
C GLU A 167 -52.67 -19.24 1.04
N PRO A 168 -52.11 -18.01 1.07
CA PRO A 168 -51.89 -17.22 -0.14
C PRO A 168 -50.68 -17.71 -0.94
N ALA A 169 -50.72 -17.50 -2.25
CA ALA A 169 -49.54 -17.63 -3.09
C ALA A 169 -48.58 -16.44 -2.89
N GLU A 170 -47.29 -16.64 -3.21
CA GLU A 170 -46.26 -15.61 -3.07
C GLU A 170 -46.62 -14.31 -3.81
N ALA A 171 -47.16 -14.41 -5.02
CA ALA A 171 -47.57 -13.26 -5.83
C ALA A 171 -48.70 -12.44 -5.17
N GLU A 172 -49.60 -13.09 -4.43
CA GLU A 172 -50.71 -12.43 -3.74
C GLU A 172 -50.20 -11.64 -2.53
N VAL A 173 -49.24 -12.18 -1.78
CA VAL A 173 -48.60 -11.48 -0.66
C VAL A 173 -47.69 -10.35 -1.15
N ALA A 174 -46.96 -10.58 -2.24
CA ALA A 174 -46.04 -9.59 -2.82
C ALA A 174 -46.75 -8.29 -3.22
N ALA A 175 -48.03 -8.34 -3.60
CA ALA A 175 -48.84 -7.18 -3.95
C ALA A 175 -49.05 -6.20 -2.77
N TYR A 176 -48.99 -6.71 -1.53
CA TYR A 176 -49.15 -5.91 -0.32
C TYR A 176 -47.84 -5.43 0.29
N ILE A 177 -46.70 -5.80 -0.30
CA ILE A 177 -45.37 -5.36 0.14
C ILE A 177 -44.84 -4.35 -0.89
N ARG A 178 -44.59 -3.10 -0.46
CA ARG A 178 -44.16 -2.00 -1.34
C ARG A 178 -42.95 -2.36 -2.22
N SER A 179 -42.01 -3.13 -1.69
CA SER A 179 -40.78 -3.55 -2.39
C SER A 179 -40.92 -4.85 -3.17
N GLY A 180 -42.10 -5.47 -3.20
CA GLY A 180 -42.29 -6.84 -3.65
C GLY A 180 -41.82 -7.87 -2.60
N PHE A 181 -41.91 -9.16 -2.95
CA PHE A 181 -41.57 -10.25 -2.04
C PHE A 181 -40.08 -10.20 -1.64
N PRO A 182 -39.75 -10.18 -0.34
CA PRO A 182 -38.38 -9.97 0.10
C PRO A 182 -37.52 -11.23 -0.05
N SER A 183 -36.22 -11.07 -0.27
CA SER A 183 -35.22 -12.14 -0.25
C SER A 183 -34.50 -12.21 1.10
N CYS A 184 -34.20 -13.41 1.60
CA CYS A 184 -33.42 -13.56 2.82
C CYS A 184 -31.94 -13.13 2.60
N PRO A 185 -31.36 -12.31 3.48
CA PRO A 185 -29.97 -11.86 3.34
C PRO A 185 -28.93 -12.95 3.66
N ALA A 186 -29.38 -14.12 4.13
CA ALA A 186 -28.58 -15.34 4.27
C ALA A 186 -28.82 -16.35 3.12
N ASN A 187 -29.51 -15.93 2.04
CA ASN A 187 -29.91 -16.76 0.90
C ASN A 187 -30.91 -17.88 1.23
N GLY A 188 -31.63 -17.76 2.35
CA GLY A 188 -32.75 -18.65 2.68
C GLY A 188 -34.02 -18.37 1.88
N THR A 189 -34.94 -19.33 1.90
CA THR A 189 -36.28 -19.21 1.32
C THR A 189 -37.31 -18.96 2.42
N TYR A 190 -38.31 -18.13 2.14
CA TYR A 190 -39.44 -17.89 3.05
C TYR A 190 -40.58 -18.86 2.76
N THR A 191 -41.21 -19.37 3.82
CA THR A 191 -42.47 -20.12 3.76
C THR A 191 -43.54 -19.26 4.41
N ILE A 192 -44.60 -18.95 3.66
CA ILE A 192 -45.66 -18.03 4.10
C ILE A 192 -46.62 -18.72 5.09
N GLY A 193 -47.06 -19.93 4.75
CA GLY A 193 -48.02 -20.71 5.51
C GLY A 193 -49.44 -20.15 5.45
N ALA A 194 -50.41 -20.93 5.94
CA ALA A 194 -51.78 -20.48 6.14
C ALA A 194 -51.85 -19.27 7.08
N LEU A 195 -53.00 -18.57 7.08
CA LEU A 195 -53.20 -17.38 7.92
C LEU A 195 -53.00 -17.66 9.42
N ASN A 196 -53.32 -18.86 9.91
CA ASN A 196 -53.10 -19.29 11.30
C ASN A 196 -51.68 -19.81 11.61
N ALA A 197 -50.81 -19.92 10.60
CA ALA A 197 -49.44 -20.40 10.75
C ALA A 197 -48.46 -19.23 10.61
N LEU A 198 -47.42 -19.18 11.44
CA LEU A 198 -46.43 -18.11 11.36
C LEU A 198 -45.46 -18.35 10.18
N PRO A 199 -45.02 -17.29 9.48
CA PRO A 199 -44.04 -17.44 8.41
C PRO A 199 -42.70 -17.94 8.96
N SER A 200 -41.98 -18.67 8.12
CA SER A 200 -40.67 -19.23 8.46
C SER A 200 -39.64 -19.02 7.35
N CYS A 201 -38.37 -19.16 7.70
CA CYS A 201 -37.22 -19.06 6.82
C CYS A 201 -36.36 -20.32 6.95
N SER A 202 -35.88 -20.87 5.84
CA SER A 202 -35.03 -22.07 5.85
C SER A 202 -33.74 -21.93 6.67
N GLU A 203 -33.16 -20.73 6.71
CA GLU A 203 -31.88 -20.47 7.37
C GLU A 203 -32.01 -20.09 8.84
N HIS A 204 -33.13 -19.45 9.21
CA HIS A 204 -33.30 -18.93 10.55
C HIS A 204 -34.34 -19.72 11.36
N GLY A 205 -35.35 -20.38 10.72
CA GLY A 205 -36.50 -21.12 11.33
C GLY A 205 -37.85 -20.34 11.35
N ILE A 206 -38.69 -20.43 12.39
CA ILE A 206 -40.03 -19.79 12.47
C ILE A 206 -40.04 -18.43 13.21
N TYR A 207 -40.80 -17.44 12.71
CA TYR A 207 -41.05 -16.15 13.39
C TYR A 207 -42.21 -16.23 14.42
N PRO A 208 -42.20 -15.44 15.52
CA PRO A 208 -41.01 -14.87 16.12
C PRO A 208 -40.20 -16.01 16.75
N TYR A 209 -38.90 -16.06 16.46
CA TYR A 209 -38.02 -16.93 17.23
C TYR A 209 -38.18 -16.61 18.70
N PRO A 210 -38.06 -17.60 19.60
CA PRO A 210 -37.82 -17.27 20.99
C PRO A 210 -36.61 -16.34 21.04
N LEU A 211 -36.85 -15.09 21.41
CA LEU A 211 -35.80 -14.14 21.75
C LEU A 211 -35.16 -14.71 23.01
N GLY A 212 -34.01 -15.38 22.88
CA GLY A 212 -33.32 -15.85 24.06
C GLY A 212 -31.88 -16.32 23.83
N PRO A 213 -31.02 -16.14 24.83
CA PRO A 213 -30.86 -14.94 25.67
C PRO A 213 -30.17 -13.78 24.92
#